data_AF-W4PKA1-F1
#
_entry.id   AF-W4PKA1-F1
#
_cell.length_a   1.000
_cell.length_b   1.000
_cell.length_c   1.000
_cell.angle_alpha   90.00
_cell.angle_beta   90.00
_cell.angle_gamma   90.00
#
_symmetry.space_group_name_H-M   'P 1'
#
loop_
_entity.id
_entity.type
_entity.pdbx_description
1 polymer ?
#
loop_
_entity_poly.entity_id
_entity_poly.type
_entity_poly.pdbx_seq_one_letter_code
_entity_poly.pdbx_strand_id
1 'polypeptide(L)'
;MFVKMKQRYLICLLTAWLGCESCTTGKLSPVDYVDPFIGTGFHGHTYPGATVPFGAVQLSPDTRAGNWDACSGYHYDDTSLKGFSHTHLSGTGCIDLGDVLFRPTTQEPDLTDEKALYRPAAFSHRDEKASAGYYSVVLKDEGIKAELTATARVGMHRYTFPLGKPTVVIIDLAHLLDNERIYEAVLEQTAVNEITGMRRTRGWTDNQYVYFAARFSKPFRTVVLVQDGKPVSVGTKSEGTHLQAVLTFDTEDKEPVVAKVGLSLVSVENARANLEHEVKGFDFDAVCAAARKEWERVLSSIVVEGGSADEQRNFYTAMYHAMVVPNTVSDVNGEYRRHNMQIGQLPKGKVHYSTFSLWDTFRAWNPLMTLIDTTLVNDMIHSFLDIYDASGELPIWPLSAGETETMIGYHAVSVIADAYLKGIRGFDVEKALEAMMVSSEKNKKGSDYYIKYGFIPSNIKKESVSCLLEFAYDDWCIARMAQEMGRKDIYEKYIERSQNYIHVFDGGSGFFRGKRMDGNWETPFNPFEVGRAYTEATAWQYRFFVPHDVNGMVQLFGGKGDFIAALDSIFTADSKVEGELSDITADRAICPRK
;
A
#
# COMPACT_ATOMS: atom_id res chain seq x y z
N MET A 1 71.38 29.16 28.76
CA MET A 1 70.34 29.97 28.08
C MET A 1 69.39 29.07 27.30
N PHE A 2 68.76 28.11 28.02
CA PHE A 2 68.12 26.91 27.45
C PHE A 2 66.64 26.79 27.88
N VAL A 3 65.97 27.92 28.16
CA VAL A 3 64.61 27.94 28.73
C VAL A 3 63.61 28.77 27.92
N LYS A 4 64.03 29.53 26.90
CA LYS A 4 63.11 30.41 26.13
C LYS A 4 62.55 29.84 24.82
N MET A 5 62.86 28.60 24.45
CA MET A 5 62.46 28.03 23.15
C MET A 5 61.38 26.93 23.23
N LYS A 6 60.86 26.61 24.43
CA LYS A 6 59.77 25.62 24.61
C LYS A 6 58.38 26.24 24.81
N GLN A 7 58.26 27.56 24.93
CA GLN A 7 56.99 28.22 25.26
C GLN A 7 56.25 28.83 24.05
N ARG A 8 56.89 28.91 22.87
CA ARG A 8 56.25 29.41 21.64
C ARG A 8 55.63 28.32 20.75
N TYR A 9 56.05 27.07 20.91
CA TYR A 9 55.41 25.94 20.21
C TYR A 9 54.19 25.39 20.93
N LEU A 10 54.06 25.63 22.25
CA LEU A 10 52.92 25.15 23.03
C LEU A 10 51.67 26.04 22.89
N ILE A 11 51.82 27.31 22.48
CA ILE A 11 50.69 28.23 22.26
C ILE A 11 50.12 28.11 20.84
N CYS A 12 50.93 27.75 19.83
CA CYS A 12 50.43 27.47 18.48
C CYS A 12 49.79 26.08 18.33
N LEU A 13 50.09 25.13 19.23
CA LEU A 13 49.44 23.80 19.25
C LEU A 13 48.11 23.79 20.04
N LEU A 14 47.85 24.80 20.87
CA LEU A 14 46.59 24.94 21.62
C LEU A 14 45.54 25.82 20.90
N THR A 15 45.93 26.61 19.90
CA THR A 15 44.98 27.33 19.03
C THR A 15 44.60 26.58 17.75
N ALA A 16 45.29 25.48 17.43
CA ALA A 16 44.93 24.58 16.33
C ALA A 16 44.00 23.43 16.76
N TRP A 17 43.64 23.37 18.04
CA TRP A 17 42.77 22.34 18.64
C TRP A 17 41.45 22.92 19.21
N LEU A 18 41.07 24.10 18.74
CA LEU A 18 39.82 24.80 19.10
C LEU A 18 39.05 25.31 17.85
N GLY A 19 39.40 24.80 16.67
CA GLY A 19 38.90 25.30 15.37
C GLY A 19 38.25 24.26 14.45
N CYS A 20 37.88 23.08 14.96
CA CYS A 20 37.18 22.05 14.17
C CYS A 20 36.03 21.36 14.93
N GLU A 21 35.42 22.05 15.89
CA GLU A 21 34.02 21.81 16.25
C GLU A 21 33.18 22.96 15.70
N SER A 22 33.29 23.20 14.39
CA SER A 22 32.08 23.62 13.69
C SER A 22 31.18 22.39 13.70
N CYS A 23 30.36 22.27 14.75
CA CYS A 23 29.04 21.69 14.58
C CYS A 23 28.37 22.47 13.46
N THR A 24 28.66 22.12 12.21
CA THR A 24 27.62 22.19 11.19
C THR A 24 26.55 21.28 11.74
N THR A 25 25.59 21.86 12.46
CA THR A 25 24.24 21.34 12.50
C THR A 25 23.85 21.20 11.04
N GLY A 26 24.18 20.04 10.45
CA GLY A 26 23.99 19.78 9.04
C GLY A 26 22.51 20.00 8.78
N LYS A 27 22.19 20.85 7.81
CA LYS A 27 20.80 21.04 7.41
C LYS A 27 20.30 19.65 7.00
N LEU A 28 19.36 19.10 7.77
CA LEU A 28 18.73 17.83 7.46
C LEU A 28 18.12 17.92 6.07
N SER A 29 18.24 16.85 5.29
CA SER A 29 17.57 16.77 3.99
C SER A 29 16.16 16.19 4.17
N PRO A 30 15.24 16.38 3.19
CA PRO A 30 13.90 15.80 3.24
C PRO A 30 13.83 14.35 3.73
N VAL A 31 14.74 13.48 3.27
CA VAL A 31 14.74 12.06 3.65
C VAL A 31 15.08 11.83 5.12
N ASP A 32 15.80 12.74 5.76
CA ASP A 32 16.19 12.61 7.18
C ASP A 32 15.01 12.84 8.14
N TYR A 33 13.93 13.43 7.64
CA TYR A 33 12.71 13.66 8.42
C TYR A 33 11.73 12.49 8.37
N VAL A 34 11.95 11.48 7.53
CA VAL A 34 11.01 10.37 7.40
C VAL A 34 11.10 9.44 8.60
N ASP A 35 9.95 9.16 9.21
CA ASP A 35 9.80 8.18 10.29
C ASP A 35 8.77 7.11 9.92
N PRO A 36 9.20 5.94 9.39
CA PRO A 36 8.29 4.88 8.97
C PRO A 36 7.45 4.25 10.10
N PHE A 37 7.72 4.54 11.37
CA PHE A 37 6.88 4.05 12.47
C PHE A 37 5.58 4.84 12.62
N ILE A 38 5.49 6.07 12.09
CA ILE A 38 4.24 6.85 12.14
C ILE A 38 3.17 6.11 11.32
N GLY A 39 2.04 5.80 11.95
CA GLY A 39 0.93 5.06 11.32
C GLY A 39 0.98 3.53 11.52
N THR A 40 2.04 3.00 12.15
CA THR A 40 2.17 1.56 12.41
C THR A 40 1.45 1.08 13.68
N GLY A 41 0.80 1.99 14.42
CA GLY A 41 -0.08 1.67 15.55
C GLY A 41 -1.38 2.46 15.46
N PHE A 42 -2.29 2.27 16.43
CA PHE A 42 -3.69 2.69 16.30
C PHE A 42 -4.26 2.12 14.99
N HIS A 43 -4.87 2.91 14.10
CA HIS A 43 -5.50 2.35 12.88
C HIS A 43 -4.98 3.01 11.60
N GLY A 44 -3.69 3.34 11.58
CA GLY A 44 -3.02 3.81 10.37
C GLY A 44 -2.61 2.69 9.40
N HIS A 45 -2.49 1.45 9.88
CA HIS A 45 -2.12 0.26 9.09
C HIS A 45 -0.95 0.46 8.12
N THR A 46 0.08 1.21 8.49
CA THR A 46 1.32 1.29 7.71
C THR A 46 2.31 0.21 8.16
N TYR A 47 3.41 0.05 7.44
CA TYR A 47 4.48 -0.88 7.79
C TYR A 47 5.84 -0.14 7.88
N PRO A 48 6.75 -0.55 8.79
CA PRO A 48 8.05 0.11 8.96
C PRO A 48 9.15 -0.45 8.03
N GLY A 49 8.84 -1.49 7.25
CA GLY A 49 9.77 -2.19 6.39
C GLY A 49 10.41 -1.36 5.28
N ALA A 50 11.44 -1.93 4.66
CA ALA A 50 12.15 -1.30 3.57
C ALA A 50 11.40 -1.43 2.24
N THR A 51 11.15 -0.29 1.62
CA THR A 51 10.62 -0.17 0.25
C THR A 51 11.26 1.01 -0.47
N VAL A 52 11.12 1.07 -1.79
CA VAL A 52 11.47 2.23 -2.62
C VAL A 52 10.19 2.85 -3.22
N PRO A 53 10.24 4.09 -3.72
CA PRO A 53 9.05 4.72 -4.29
C PRO A 53 8.37 3.82 -5.33
N PHE A 54 7.07 3.54 -5.13
CA PHE A 54 6.21 2.72 -6.00
C PHE A 54 6.75 1.30 -6.29
N GLY A 55 7.57 0.76 -5.36
CA GLY A 55 8.19 -0.55 -5.49
C GLY A 55 7.20 -1.72 -5.44
N ALA A 56 7.57 -2.81 -6.08
CA ALA A 56 6.90 -4.11 -6.00
C ALA A 56 7.21 -4.85 -4.69
N VAL A 57 8.37 -4.59 -4.08
CA VAL A 57 8.80 -5.19 -2.81
C VAL A 57 8.57 -4.23 -1.66
N GLN A 58 7.88 -4.71 -0.62
CA GLN A 58 7.70 -4.07 0.67
C GLN A 58 8.27 -5.02 1.74
N LEU A 59 9.59 -5.00 1.93
CA LEU A 59 10.26 -5.99 2.79
C LEU A 59 10.15 -5.57 4.26
N SER A 60 9.20 -6.16 4.99
CA SER A 60 8.76 -5.71 6.32
C SER A 60 8.63 -6.86 7.33
N PRO A 61 8.82 -6.59 8.64
CA PRO A 61 8.44 -7.54 9.71
C PRO A 61 6.93 -7.79 9.81
N ASP A 62 6.57 -9.04 10.10
CA ASP A 62 5.19 -9.46 10.42
C ASP A 62 5.06 -9.75 11.92
N THR A 63 4.25 -8.99 12.65
CA THR A 63 4.03 -9.17 14.10
C THR A 63 2.74 -9.91 14.43
N ARG A 64 1.71 -9.80 13.58
CA ARG A 64 0.38 -10.38 13.80
C ARG A 64 -0.25 -10.93 12.52
N ALA A 65 -1.42 -11.56 12.65
CA ALA A 65 -2.28 -12.01 11.55
C ALA A 65 -3.71 -12.26 12.05
N GLY A 66 -4.67 -12.27 11.14
CA GLY A 66 -6.05 -12.77 11.36
C GLY A 66 -6.98 -11.81 12.09
N ASN A 67 -6.61 -10.54 12.22
CA ASN A 67 -7.49 -9.48 12.74
C ASN A 67 -7.28 -8.18 11.97
N TRP A 68 -8.21 -7.23 12.09
CA TRP A 68 -8.22 -5.99 11.31
C TRP A 68 -6.92 -5.18 11.41
N ASP A 69 -6.31 -5.11 12.60
CA ASP A 69 -5.03 -4.42 12.80
C ASP A 69 -3.84 -5.08 12.08
N ALA A 70 -4.02 -6.27 11.47
CA ALA A 70 -2.99 -6.97 10.73
C ALA A 70 -2.94 -6.60 9.22
N CYS A 71 -3.66 -5.57 8.77
CA CYS A 71 -3.74 -5.18 7.35
C CYS A 71 -2.36 -4.98 6.69
N SER A 72 -1.36 -4.51 7.43
CA SER A 72 0.01 -4.34 6.95
C SER A 72 1.01 -5.36 7.51
N GLY A 73 0.53 -6.38 8.25
CA GLY A 73 1.36 -7.38 8.92
C GLY A 73 2.03 -6.92 10.22
N TYR A 74 2.18 -5.61 10.44
CA TYR A 74 2.88 -5.03 11.60
C TYR A 74 1.96 -4.16 12.46
N HIS A 75 2.11 -4.26 13.79
CA HIS A 75 1.51 -3.32 14.74
C HIS A 75 2.49 -2.92 15.85
N TYR A 76 2.65 -1.63 16.10
CA TYR A 76 3.67 -1.08 17.01
C TYR A 76 3.53 -1.55 18.46
N ASP A 77 2.33 -1.90 18.94
CA ASP A 77 2.19 -2.43 20.31
C ASP A 77 2.69 -3.87 20.49
N ASP A 78 3.02 -4.57 19.40
CA ASP A 78 3.50 -5.95 19.47
C ASP A 78 4.97 -6.04 19.89
N THR A 79 5.31 -7.11 20.60
CA THR A 79 6.68 -7.35 21.11
C THR A 79 7.30 -8.63 20.56
N SER A 80 6.63 -9.28 19.61
CA SER A 80 7.13 -10.45 18.90
C SER A 80 6.82 -10.39 17.42
N LEU A 81 7.71 -10.95 16.59
CA LEU A 81 7.53 -11.05 15.14
C LEU A 81 7.66 -12.50 14.64
N LYS A 82 6.92 -12.84 13.59
CA LYS A 82 6.95 -14.14 12.93
C LYS A 82 8.14 -14.25 11.98
N GLY A 83 8.46 -13.17 11.27
CA GLY A 83 9.56 -13.09 10.31
C GLY A 83 9.45 -11.82 9.47
N PHE A 84 10.01 -11.87 8.27
CA PHE A 84 10.05 -10.76 7.33
C PHE A 84 9.54 -11.21 5.95
N SER A 85 8.35 -10.77 5.54
CA SER A 85 7.77 -11.06 4.22
C SER A 85 7.98 -9.89 3.24
N HIS A 86 7.69 -10.10 1.96
CA HIS A 86 8.17 -9.23 0.88
C HIS A 86 7.10 -8.36 0.21
N THR A 87 5.83 -8.53 0.57
CA THR A 87 4.70 -7.82 -0.05
C THR A 87 3.71 -7.40 1.03
N HIS A 88 3.28 -6.13 1.01
CA HIS A 88 2.41 -5.55 2.03
C HIS A 88 1.55 -4.42 1.48
N LEU A 89 0.35 -4.28 2.05
CA LEU A 89 -0.51 -3.12 1.83
C LEU A 89 -0.22 -2.04 2.88
N SER A 90 -0.34 -0.78 2.49
CA SER A 90 -0.14 0.37 3.38
C SER A 90 -1.45 1.15 3.52
N GLY A 91 -1.99 1.20 4.73
CA GLY A 91 -3.15 2.00 5.09
C GLY A 91 -4.49 1.43 4.64
N THR A 92 -4.58 0.13 4.35
CA THR A 92 -5.83 -0.51 3.92
C THR A 92 -6.69 -0.94 5.11
N GLY A 93 -8.00 -1.04 4.90
CA GLY A 93 -8.96 -1.63 5.86
C GLY A 93 -9.22 -3.13 5.65
N CYS A 94 -8.51 -3.76 4.70
CA CYS A 94 -8.55 -5.19 4.41
C CYS A 94 -7.13 -5.76 4.33
N ILE A 95 -7.00 -7.02 4.72
CA ILE A 95 -5.73 -7.75 4.86
C ILE A 95 -5.51 -8.61 3.61
N ASP A 96 -4.31 -8.54 3.02
CA ASP A 96 -3.84 -9.46 1.98
C ASP A 96 -2.30 -9.38 1.89
N LEU A 97 -1.68 -10.16 1.01
CA LEU A 97 -0.24 -10.24 0.76
C LEU A 97 0.53 -10.95 1.90
N GLY A 98 1.62 -10.37 2.42
CA GLY A 98 2.53 -11.06 3.35
C GLY A 98 3.27 -12.22 2.69
N ASP A 99 3.63 -12.08 1.41
CA ASP A 99 4.19 -13.18 0.62
C ASP A 99 5.66 -13.45 0.93
N VAL A 100 5.99 -14.74 0.98
CA VAL A 100 7.36 -15.27 1.10
C VAL A 100 8.03 -14.77 2.39
N LEU A 101 7.69 -15.37 3.52
CA LEU A 101 8.26 -14.99 4.82
C LEU A 101 9.64 -15.62 5.03
N PHE A 102 10.60 -14.80 5.45
CA PHE A 102 11.93 -15.22 5.87
C PHE A 102 12.09 -15.08 7.39
N ARG A 103 12.64 -16.11 8.03
CA ARG A 103 12.89 -16.13 9.48
C ARG A 103 14.32 -16.60 9.78
N PRO A 104 15.25 -15.70 10.15
CA PRO A 104 16.58 -16.10 10.62
C PRO A 104 16.47 -16.61 12.05
N THR A 105 17.07 -17.76 12.40
CA THR A 105 17.00 -18.32 13.76
C THR A 105 18.28 -19.03 14.18
N THR A 106 18.55 -19.04 15.49
CA THR A 106 19.57 -19.87 16.14
C THR A 106 18.97 -21.11 16.83
N GLN A 107 17.65 -21.26 16.79
CA GLN A 107 16.97 -22.43 17.32
C GLN A 107 16.97 -23.55 16.27
N GLU A 108 17.06 -24.79 16.72
CA GLU A 108 16.79 -25.93 15.85
C GLU A 108 15.30 -25.95 15.52
N PRO A 109 14.90 -26.00 14.23
CA PRO A 109 13.49 -26.05 13.86
C PRO A 109 12.81 -27.30 14.42
N ASP A 110 11.60 -27.15 14.95
CA ASP A 110 10.82 -28.27 15.47
C ASP A 110 10.15 -29.00 14.30
N LEU A 111 10.82 -30.02 13.78
CA LEU A 111 10.32 -30.87 12.69
C LEU A 111 9.26 -31.88 13.16
N THR A 112 8.82 -31.80 14.42
CA THR A 112 7.77 -32.67 14.99
C THR A 112 6.46 -31.92 15.25
N ASP A 113 6.48 -30.60 15.27
CA ASP A 113 5.29 -29.77 15.39
C ASP A 113 4.68 -29.52 13.99
N GLU A 114 3.60 -30.26 13.69
CA GLU A 114 2.86 -30.10 12.43
C GLU A 114 2.21 -28.70 12.27
N LYS A 115 2.17 -27.88 13.34
CA LYS A 115 1.53 -26.56 13.33
C LYS A 115 2.51 -25.40 13.22
N ALA A 116 3.74 -25.54 13.72
CA ALA A 116 4.70 -24.42 13.75
C ALA A 116 6.15 -24.90 13.80
N LEU A 117 6.87 -24.69 12.69
CA LEU A 117 8.29 -25.00 12.55
C LEU A 117 9.20 -24.11 13.42
N TYR A 118 8.73 -22.91 13.77
CA TYR A 118 9.44 -21.93 14.59
C TYR A 118 8.45 -21.11 15.43
N ARG A 119 8.97 -20.51 16.51
CA ARG A 119 8.20 -19.60 17.35
C ARG A 119 8.47 -18.14 16.97
N PRO A 120 7.49 -17.24 17.17
CA PRO A 120 7.72 -15.80 17.04
C PRO A 120 8.93 -15.35 17.87
N ALA A 121 9.78 -14.52 17.28
CA ALA A 121 10.95 -13.93 17.92
C ALA A 121 10.55 -12.73 18.77
N ALA A 122 11.03 -12.63 20.01
CA ALA A 122 10.88 -11.43 20.80
C ALA A 122 11.79 -10.29 20.27
N PHE A 123 11.26 -9.06 20.26
CA PHE A 123 12.00 -7.85 19.91
C PHE A 123 11.61 -6.67 20.81
N SER A 124 12.27 -5.52 20.65
CA SER A 124 11.93 -4.28 21.34
C SER A 124 12.21 -3.08 20.44
N HIS A 125 11.31 -2.09 20.43
CA HIS A 125 11.52 -0.83 19.68
C HIS A 125 12.79 -0.06 20.06
N ARG A 126 13.39 -0.33 21.23
CA ARG A 126 14.69 0.25 21.62
C ARG A 126 15.83 -0.24 20.73
N ASP A 127 15.72 -1.46 20.22
CA ASP A 127 16.71 -2.11 19.36
C ASP A 127 16.16 -2.28 17.93
N GLU A 128 15.18 -1.44 17.56
CA GLU A 128 14.54 -1.38 16.26
C GLU A 128 14.78 0.00 15.63
N LYS A 129 15.02 0.03 14.32
CA LYS A 129 15.27 1.26 13.56
C LYS A 129 14.65 1.16 12.19
N ALA A 130 14.03 2.25 11.73
CA ALA A 130 13.51 2.38 10.39
C ALA A 130 13.87 3.75 9.80
N SER A 131 14.06 3.80 8.49
CA SER A 131 14.23 5.02 7.70
C SER A 131 13.85 4.71 6.25
N ALA A 132 13.66 5.72 5.40
CA ALA A 132 13.23 5.50 4.02
C ALA A 132 14.20 4.54 3.26
N GLY A 133 13.72 3.34 2.93
CA GLY A 133 14.50 2.29 2.25
C GLY A 133 15.34 1.36 3.16
N TYR A 134 15.20 1.45 4.48
CA TYR A 134 15.95 0.60 5.43
C TYR A 134 15.16 0.29 6.71
N TYR A 135 15.25 -0.96 7.17
CA TYR A 135 14.75 -1.41 8.46
C TYR A 135 15.79 -2.28 9.17
N SER A 136 15.84 -2.24 10.50
CA SER A 136 16.66 -3.16 11.30
C SER A 136 16.04 -3.44 12.66
N VAL A 137 16.22 -4.68 13.12
CA VAL A 137 15.78 -5.12 14.45
C VAL A 137 16.75 -6.15 15.03
N VAL A 138 16.87 -6.18 16.36
CA VAL A 138 17.56 -7.24 17.10
C VAL A 138 16.57 -8.24 17.67
N LEU A 139 16.71 -9.51 17.27
CA LEU A 139 15.98 -10.64 17.83
C LEU A 139 16.69 -11.07 19.12
N LYS A 140 16.28 -10.46 20.24
CA LYS A 140 17.06 -10.39 21.47
C LYS A 140 17.42 -11.76 22.06
N ASP A 141 16.47 -12.68 22.10
CA ASP A 141 16.66 -14.00 22.71
C ASP A 141 17.59 -14.90 21.89
N GLU A 142 17.77 -14.59 20.61
CA GLU A 142 18.61 -15.34 19.67
C GLU A 142 19.92 -14.60 19.33
N GLY A 143 20.06 -13.34 19.75
CA GLY A 143 21.23 -12.51 19.48
C GLY A 143 21.44 -12.18 17.99
N ILE A 144 20.38 -12.27 17.17
CA ILE A 144 20.47 -12.01 15.72
C ILE A 144 20.14 -10.54 15.45
N LYS A 145 20.98 -9.85 14.68
CA LYS A 145 20.61 -8.57 14.07
C LYS A 145 20.12 -8.80 12.65
N ALA A 146 18.89 -8.40 12.36
CA ALA A 146 18.33 -8.38 11.02
C ALA A 146 18.35 -6.95 10.46
N GLU A 147 18.70 -6.84 9.18
CA GLU A 147 18.73 -5.59 8.42
C GLU A 147 18.11 -5.83 7.04
N LEU A 148 17.24 -4.93 6.61
CA LEU A 148 16.44 -5.04 5.39
C LEU A 148 16.64 -3.78 4.55
N THR A 149 16.78 -3.95 3.24
CA THR A 149 16.69 -2.88 2.23
C THR A 149 16.03 -3.43 0.97
N ALA A 150 15.67 -2.56 0.03
CA ALA A 150 14.96 -2.96 -1.18
C ALA A 150 15.40 -2.15 -2.41
N THR A 151 15.18 -2.75 -3.56
CA THR A 151 15.07 -2.10 -4.88
C THR A 151 13.62 -2.22 -5.34
N ALA A 152 13.31 -1.87 -6.60
CA ALA A 152 11.93 -1.91 -7.09
C ALA A 152 11.34 -3.33 -7.01
N ARG A 153 12.12 -4.37 -7.32
CA ARG A 153 11.63 -5.77 -7.41
C ARG A 153 12.44 -6.77 -6.60
N VAL A 154 13.44 -6.30 -5.84
CA VAL A 154 14.34 -7.15 -5.07
C VAL A 154 14.43 -6.68 -3.63
N GLY A 155 14.12 -7.58 -2.68
CA GLY A 155 14.40 -7.39 -1.26
C GLY A 155 15.80 -7.91 -0.91
N MET A 156 16.51 -7.22 -0.03
CA MET A 156 17.79 -7.66 0.51
C MET A 156 17.76 -7.77 2.03
N HIS A 157 18.25 -8.89 2.52
CA HIS A 157 18.40 -9.19 3.94
C HIS A 157 19.89 -9.26 4.28
N ARG A 158 20.27 -8.74 5.44
CA ARG A 158 21.57 -8.99 6.08
C ARG A 158 21.33 -9.46 7.51
N TYR A 159 21.76 -10.68 7.81
CA TYR A 159 21.61 -11.29 9.12
C TYR A 159 22.97 -11.48 9.77
N THR A 160 23.17 -10.86 10.94
CA THR A 160 24.36 -11.06 11.78
C THR A 160 24.01 -12.01 12.90
N PHE A 161 24.59 -13.21 12.88
CA PHE A 161 24.37 -14.25 13.88
C PHE A 161 25.46 -14.23 14.97
N PRO A 162 25.15 -14.69 16.19
CA PRO A 162 26.19 -14.93 17.20
C PRO A 162 27.07 -16.13 16.83
N LEU A 163 28.37 -16.02 17.09
CA LEU A 163 29.35 -17.08 16.78
C LEU A 163 29.07 -18.38 17.55
N GLY A 164 29.26 -19.53 16.90
CA GLY A 164 29.12 -20.85 17.53
C GLY A 164 27.68 -21.26 17.86
N LYS A 165 26.69 -20.52 17.36
CA LYS A 165 25.27 -20.88 17.40
C LYS A 165 24.82 -21.39 16.03
N PRO A 166 23.73 -22.19 15.95
CA PRO A 166 23.13 -22.55 14.68
C PRO A 166 22.85 -21.30 13.83
N THR A 167 23.21 -21.36 12.56
CA THR A 167 22.93 -20.30 11.58
C THR A 167 21.90 -20.83 10.60
N VAL A 168 20.63 -20.47 10.83
CA VAL A 168 19.49 -21.01 10.08
C VAL A 168 18.67 -19.86 9.49
N VAL A 169 18.23 -20.02 8.25
CA VAL A 169 17.19 -19.18 7.64
C VAL A 169 16.06 -20.08 7.19
N ILE A 170 14.86 -19.82 7.68
CA ILE A 170 13.63 -20.50 7.28
C ILE A 170 12.94 -19.65 6.23
N ILE A 171 12.50 -20.26 5.14
CA ILE A 171 11.56 -19.67 4.18
C ILE A 171 10.21 -20.34 4.38
N ASP A 172 9.18 -19.55 4.63
CA ASP A 172 7.83 -20.03 4.92
C ASP A 172 6.85 -19.53 3.87
N LEU A 173 6.41 -20.43 2.98
CA LEU A 173 5.38 -20.11 1.97
C LEU A 173 3.96 -20.32 2.51
N ALA A 174 3.82 -20.93 3.68
CA ALA A 174 2.55 -21.16 4.36
C ALA A 174 2.13 -20.02 5.29
N HIS A 175 3.01 -19.04 5.50
CA HIS A 175 2.68 -17.80 6.21
C HIS A 175 1.57 -17.04 5.49
N LEU A 176 0.52 -16.65 6.23
CA LEU A 176 -0.61 -15.86 5.77
C LEU A 176 -0.90 -14.75 6.78
N LEU A 177 -1.32 -13.57 6.29
CA LEU A 177 -1.74 -12.46 7.15
C LEU A 177 -3.22 -12.54 7.52
N ASP A 178 -4.04 -13.23 6.72
CA ASP A 178 -5.44 -13.51 7.03
C ASP A 178 -5.83 -14.95 6.67
N ASN A 179 -7.13 -15.23 6.59
CA ASN A 179 -7.73 -16.51 6.25
C ASN A 179 -7.64 -16.89 4.75
N GLU A 180 -6.52 -16.54 4.12
CA GLU A 180 -6.22 -16.83 2.73
C GLU A 180 -6.17 -18.34 2.46
N ARG A 181 -6.32 -18.70 1.18
CA ARG A 181 -6.19 -20.09 0.72
C ARG A 181 -5.04 -20.22 -0.26
N ILE A 182 -4.08 -21.09 0.04
CA ILE A 182 -3.03 -21.50 -0.89
C ILE A 182 -3.59 -22.62 -1.77
N TYR A 183 -3.65 -22.39 -3.09
CA TYR A 183 -4.03 -23.41 -4.06
C TYR A 183 -2.88 -24.33 -4.42
N GLU A 184 -1.70 -23.74 -4.59
CA GLU A 184 -0.47 -24.42 -4.94
C GLU A 184 0.73 -23.58 -4.52
N ALA A 185 1.80 -24.26 -4.16
CA ALA A 185 3.10 -23.71 -3.88
C ALA A 185 4.17 -24.67 -4.36
N VAL A 186 5.32 -24.11 -4.71
CA VAL A 186 6.51 -24.84 -5.15
C VAL A 186 7.72 -24.25 -4.43
N LEU A 187 8.60 -25.11 -3.92
CA LEU A 187 9.94 -24.75 -3.43
C LEU A 187 10.97 -25.63 -4.12
N GLU A 188 12.04 -25.02 -4.61
CA GLU A 188 13.12 -25.73 -5.29
C GLU A 188 14.50 -25.14 -4.99
N GLN A 189 15.42 -25.98 -4.53
CA GLN A 189 16.84 -25.66 -4.51
C GLN A 189 17.41 -25.79 -5.93
N THR A 190 17.71 -24.68 -6.56
CA THR A 190 18.21 -24.61 -7.95
C THR A 190 19.73 -24.43 -8.04
N ALA A 191 20.40 -24.06 -6.94
CA ALA A 191 21.86 -24.03 -6.85
C ALA A 191 22.36 -24.26 -5.41
N VAL A 192 23.69 -24.29 -5.23
CA VAL A 192 24.33 -24.44 -3.90
C VAL A 192 24.02 -23.29 -2.95
N ASN A 193 23.58 -22.14 -3.46
CA ASN A 193 23.21 -20.94 -2.72
C ASN A 193 21.94 -20.26 -3.29
N GLU A 194 21.13 -20.98 -4.06
CA GLU A 194 19.88 -20.48 -4.65
C GLU A 194 18.71 -21.41 -4.31
N ILE A 195 17.61 -20.79 -3.87
CA ILE A 195 16.30 -21.41 -3.73
C ILE A 195 15.27 -20.55 -4.44
N THR A 196 14.37 -21.18 -5.17
CA THR A 196 13.29 -20.53 -5.92
C THR A 196 11.96 -21.09 -5.48
N GLY A 197 10.89 -20.38 -5.79
CA GLY A 197 9.56 -20.91 -5.57
C GLY A 197 8.46 -20.06 -6.17
N MET A 198 7.24 -20.54 -5.94
CA MET A 198 6.01 -19.89 -6.34
C MET A 198 4.94 -20.22 -5.31
N ARG A 199 4.01 -19.28 -5.06
CA ARG A 199 2.71 -19.61 -4.48
C ARG A 199 1.58 -18.98 -5.29
N ARG A 200 0.46 -19.68 -5.38
CA ARG A 200 -0.80 -19.16 -5.89
C ARG A 200 -1.86 -19.18 -4.80
N THR A 201 -2.41 -18.02 -4.48
CA THR A 201 -3.33 -17.83 -3.37
C THR A 201 -4.67 -17.24 -3.80
N ARG A 202 -5.65 -17.37 -2.90
CA ARG A 202 -6.86 -16.55 -2.83
C ARG A 202 -6.87 -15.82 -1.49
N GLY A 203 -6.72 -14.50 -1.56
CA GLY A 203 -6.94 -13.58 -0.45
C GLY A 203 -8.13 -12.67 -0.76
N TRP A 204 -7.89 -11.37 -0.75
CA TRP A 204 -8.84 -10.34 -1.18
C TRP A 204 -9.15 -10.45 -2.68
N THR A 205 -8.15 -10.78 -3.50
CA THR A 205 -8.37 -11.25 -4.88
C THR A 205 -8.04 -12.73 -5.03
N ASP A 206 -8.65 -13.37 -6.03
CA ASP A 206 -8.42 -14.77 -6.39
C ASP A 206 -7.28 -14.93 -7.41
N ASN A 207 -6.63 -16.10 -7.44
CA ASN A 207 -5.54 -16.43 -8.37
C ASN A 207 -4.33 -15.47 -8.34
N GLN A 208 -3.93 -15.03 -7.16
CA GLN A 208 -2.72 -14.22 -6.98
C GLN A 208 -1.50 -15.11 -7.09
N TYR A 209 -0.60 -14.84 -8.05
CA TYR A 209 0.66 -15.55 -8.21
C TYR A 209 1.81 -14.72 -7.68
N VAL A 210 2.67 -15.31 -6.86
CA VAL A 210 3.96 -14.72 -6.47
C VAL A 210 5.05 -15.75 -6.69
N TYR A 211 5.99 -15.42 -7.59
CA TYR A 211 7.21 -16.17 -7.85
C TYR A 211 8.38 -15.47 -7.19
N PHE A 212 9.36 -16.25 -6.71
CA PHE A 212 10.59 -15.68 -6.17
C PHE A 212 11.84 -16.47 -6.56
N ALA A 213 12.96 -15.76 -6.59
CA ALA A 213 14.30 -16.33 -6.66
C ALA A 213 15.16 -15.70 -5.56
N ALA A 214 15.65 -16.52 -4.63
CA ALA A 214 16.48 -16.09 -3.51
C ALA A 214 17.90 -16.63 -3.65
N ARG A 215 18.90 -15.73 -3.70
CA ARG A 215 20.32 -16.06 -3.69
C ARG A 215 20.97 -15.60 -2.40
N PHE A 216 21.89 -16.40 -1.88
CA PHE A 216 22.60 -16.15 -0.63
C PHE A 216 24.10 -15.92 -0.87
N SER A 217 24.72 -15.08 -0.05
CA SER A 217 26.17 -14.77 -0.10
C SER A 217 27.03 -15.97 0.25
N LYS A 218 26.46 -16.98 0.90
CA LYS A 218 27.11 -18.21 1.34
C LYS A 218 26.39 -19.44 0.78
N PRO A 219 27.10 -20.54 0.49
CA PRO A 219 26.46 -21.81 0.14
C PRO A 219 25.70 -22.39 1.33
N PHE A 220 24.63 -23.12 1.04
CA PHE A 220 23.90 -23.90 2.02
C PHE A 220 24.75 -25.08 2.49
N ARG A 221 24.83 -25.30 3.80
CA ARG A 221 25.39 -26.53 4.38
C ARG A 221 24.39 -27.67 4.27
N THR A 222 23.13 -27.41 4.62
CA THR A 222 22.00 -28.30 4.37
C THR A 222 20.78 -27.52 3.93
N VAL A 223 19.94 -28.16 3.11
CA VAL A 223 18.61 -27.70 2.76
C VAL A 223 17.64 -28.81 3.15
N VAL A 224 16.66 -28.49 3.99
CA VAL A 224 15.56 -29.40 4.33
C VAL A 224 14.27 -28.75 3.85
N LEU A 225 13.65 -29.34 2.84
CA LEU A 225 12.29 -28.97 2.43
C LEU A 225 11.30 -29.64 3.38
N VAL A 226 10.33 -28.88 3.86
CA VAL A 226 9.29 -29.32 4.79
C VAL A 226 7.94 -29.15 4.11
N GLN A 227 7.17 -30.24 4.09
CA GLN A 227 5.82 -30.29 3.54
C GLN A 227 4.87 -30.80 4.62
N ASP A 228 3.82 -30.04 4.91
CA ASP A 228 2.83 -30.37 5.95
C ASP A 228 3.49 -30.71 7.31
N GLY A 229 4.47 -29.89 7.70
CA GLY A 229 5.25 -30.05 8.93
C GLY A 229 6.25 -31.20 8.94
N LYS A 230 6.44 -31.93 7.82
CA LYS A 230 7.33 -33.10 7.74
C LYS A 230 8.46 -32.88 6.74
N PRO A 231 9.70 -33.26 7.08
CA PRO A 231 10.80 -33.24 6.13
C PRO A 231 10.52 -34.12 4.91
N VAL A 232 10.77 -33.58 3.72
CA VAL A 232 10.73 -34.34 2.46
C VAL A 232 12.03 -35.13 2.34
N SER A 233 11.92 -36.45 2.27
CA SER A 233 13.05 -37.37 2.44
C SER A 233 13.99 -37.46 1.23
N VAL A 234 13.57 -37.01 0.04
CA VAL A 234 14.38 -37.04 -1.19
C VAL A 234 13.91 -35.95 -2.18
N GLY A 235 14.82 -35.13 -2.69
CA GLY A 235 14.59 -34.21 -3.82
C GLY A 235 15.04 -32.78 -3.56
N THR A 236 15.32 -32.04 -4.65
CA THR A 236 15.59 -30.60 -4.60
C THR A 236 14.32 -29.76 -4.74
N LYS A 237 13.16 -30.39 -5.04
CA LYS A 237 11.88 -29.73 -5.32
C LYS A 237 10.76 -30.33 -4.48
N SER A 238 9.86 -29.49 -3.98
CA SER A 238 8.62 -29.88 -3.30
C SER A 238 7.44 -29.06 -3.82
N GLU A 239 6.27 -29.68 -3.90
CA GLU A 239 5.01 -29.10 -4.38
C GLU A 239 3.90 -29.44 -3.37
N GLY A 240 3.04 -28.46 -3.06
CA GLY A 240 1.99 -28.63 -2.05
C GLY A 240 1.32 -27.32 -1.69
N THR A 241 0.66 -27.26 -0.54
CA THR A 241 -0.01 -26.03 -0.04
C THR A 241 0.56 -25.52 1.26
N HIS A 242 1.35 -26.32 1.98
CA HIS A 242 2.05 -25.93 3.20
C HIS A 242 3.53 -26.31 3.04
N LEU A 243 4.30 -25.38 2.48
CA LEU A 243 5.70 -25.59 2.14
C LEU A 243 6.61 -24.63 2.89
N GLN A 244 7.69 -25.16 3.45
CA GLN A 244 8.75 -24.40 4.10
C GLN A 244 10.12 -24.96 3.69
N ALA A 245 11.17 -24.16 3.81
CA ALA A 245 12.55 -24.60 3.63
C ALA A 245 13.41 -24.17 4.82
N VAL A 246 14.18 -25.09 5.37
CA VAL A 246 15.19 -24.84 6.39
C VAL A 246 16.56 -24.84 5.73
N LEU A 247 17.22 -23.69 5.73
CA LEU A 247 18.54 -23.48 5.15
C LEU A 247 19.54 -23.31 6.27
N THR A 248 20.55 -24.18 6.34
CA THR A 248 21.63 -24.05 7.34
C THR A 248 22.92 -23.56 6.69
N PHE A 249 23.70 -22.81 7.45
CA PHE A 249 24.99 -22.25 7.03
C PHE A 249 26.10 -22.65 8.02
N ASP A 250 27.34 -22.29 7.68
CA ASP A 250 28.48 -22.47 8.58
C ASP A 250 28.33 -21.58 9.83
N THR A 251 28.55 -22.15 11.01
CA THR A 251 28.40 -21.53 12.33
C THR A 251 29.67 -20.83 12.81
N GLU A 252 30.80 -21.12 12.18
CA GLU A 252 32.12 -20.55 12.52
C GLU A 252 32.46 -19.29 11.72
N ASP A 253 31.67 -19.00 10.67
CA ASP A 253 31.88 -17.83 9.84
C ASP A 253 31.30 -16.57 10.49
N LYS A 254 32.16 -15.57 10.69
CA LYS A 254 31.83 -14.30 11.33
C LYS A 254 31.12 -13.32 10.39
N GLU A 255 31.18 -13.55 9.08
CA GLU A 255 30.55 -12.66 8.12
C GLU A 255 29.02 -12.79 8.17
N PRO A 256 28.25 -11.72 7.97
CA PRO A 256 26.80 -11.80 7.87
C PRO A 256 26.33 -12.71 6.72
N VAL A 257 25.19 -13.37 6.90
CA VAL A 257 24.48 -14.01 5.77
C VAL A 257 23.67 -12.93 5.07
N VAL A 258 23.95 -12.69 3.79
CA VAL A 258 23.23 -11.72 2.96
C VAL A 258 22.39 -12.49 1.95
N ALA A 259 21.10 -12.20 1.88
CA ALA A 259 20.19 -12.76 0.89
C ALA A 259 19.65 -11.64 0.00
N LYS A 260 19.50 -11.92 -1.30
CA LYS A 260 18.74 -11.08 -2.24
C LYS A 260 17.62 -11.91 -2.86
N VAL A 261 16.42 -11.35 -2.87
CA VAL A 261 15.19 -12.06 -3.22
C VAL A 261 14.45 -11.24 -4.27
N GLY A 262 14.48 -11.70 -5.51
CA GLY A 262 13.70 -11.11 -6.59
C GLY A 262 12.30 -11.68 -6.60
N LEU A 263 11.29 -10.84 -6.84
CA LEU A 263 9.89 -11.24 -7.01
C LEU A 263 9.42 -11.06 -8.45
N SER A 264 8.39 -11.81 -8.84
CA SER A 264 7.64 -11.62 -10.10
C SER A 264 6.22 -12.16 -9.94
N LEU A 265 5.25 -11.58 -10.66
CA LEU A 265 3.90 -12.14 -10.78
C LEU A 265 3.77 -13.10 -11.99
N VAL A 266 4.84 -13.26 -12.77
CA VAL A 266 4.85 -13.99 -14.05
C VAL A 266 5.57 -15.33 -13.93
N SER A 267 6.82 -15.35 -13.47
CA SER A 267 7.66 -16.55 -13.48
C SER A 267 8.89 -16.48 -12.55
N VAL A 268 9.49 -17.64 -12.26
CA VAL A 268 10.79 -17.71 -11.56
C VAL A 268 11.91 -17.10 -12.41
N GLU A 269 11.85 -17.26 -13.73
CA GLU A 269 12.80 -16.70 -14.68
C GLU A 269 12.83 -15.17 -14.60
N ASN A 270 11.65 -14.54 -14.53
CA ASN A 270 11.54 -13.10 -14.38
C ASN A 270 11.97 -12.63 -13.00
N ALA A 271 11.61 -13.34 -11.93
CA ALA A 271 12.09 -13.06 -10.59
C ALA A 271 13.63 -13.08 -10.52
N ARG A 272 14.26 -14.05 -11.19
CA ARG A 272 15.73 -14.14 -11.32
C ARG A 272 16.30 -13.00 -12.17
N ALA A 273 15.64 -12.64 -13.28
CA ALA A 273 16.07 -11.53 -14.13
C ALA A 273 15.99 -10.17 -13.41
N ASN A 274 14.93 -9.94 -12.63
CA ASN A 274 14.77 -8.75 -11.78
C ASN A 274 15.95 -8.64 -10.79
N LEU A 275 16.25 -9.74 -10.10
CA LEU A 275 17.38 -9.84 -9.16
C LEU A 275 18.73 -9.53 -9.82
N GLU A 276 19.00 -10.09 -10.99
CA GLU A 276 20.27 -9.90 -11.71
C GLU A 276 20.42 -8.48 -12.29
N HIS A 277 19.31 -7.89 -12.71
CA HIS A 277 19.28 -6.55 -13.28
C HIS A 277 19.47 -5.46 -12.22
N GLU A 278 18.74 -5.57 -11.10
CA GLU A 278 18.68 -4.50 -10.08
C GLU A 278 19.79 -4.61 -9.04
N VAL A 279 20.27 -5.82 -8.72
CA VAL A 279 21.27 -6.04 -7.64
C VAL A 279 22.47 -6.87 -8.12
N LYS A 280 23.60 -6.19 -8.32
CA LYS A 280 24.89 -6.83 -8.60
C LYS A 280 25.59 -7.24 -7.30
N GLY A 281 26.09 -8.48 -7.25
CA GLY A 281 26.78 -9.00 -6.06
C GLY A 281 25.86 -9.08 -4.82
N PHE A 282 26.43 -8.81 -3.64
CA PHE A 282 25.78 -8.87 -2.32
C PHE A 282 26.12 -7.65 -1.43
N ASP A 283 26.40 -6.50 -2.05
CA ASP A 283 26.72 -5.27 -1.31
C ASP A 283 25.45 -4.61 -0.78
N PHE A 284 25.09 -4.98 0.45
CA PHE A 284 23.89 -4.47 1.14
C PHE A 284 23.94 -2.95 1.34
N ASP A 285 25.11 -2.40 1.71
CA ASP A 285 25.23 -0.98 2.03
C ASP A 285 25.12 -0.13 0.76
N ALA A 286 25.62 -0.62 -0.39
CA ALA A 286 25.42 0.02 -1.68
C ALA A 286 23.93 0.09 -2.09
N VAL A 287 23.17 -0.99 -1.87
CA VAL A 287 21.72 -0.99 -2.16
C VAL A 287 20.96 -0.08 -1.20
N CYS A 288 21.30 -0.10 0.10
CA CYS A 288 20.72 0.81 1.08
C CYS A 288 20.99 2.29 0.72
N ALA A 289 22.21 2.62 0.31
CA ALA A 289 22.56 3.96 -0.15
C ALA A 289 21.80 4.36 -1.42
N ALA A 290 21.59 3.43 -2.35
CA ALA A 290 20.80 3.66 -3.57
C ALA A 290 19.31 3.89 -3.25
N ALA A 291 18.72 3.09 -2.35
CA ALA A 291 17.35 3.26 -1.89
C ALA A 291 17.14 4.63 -1.22
N ARG A 292 18.03 5.01 -0.30
CA ARG A 292 18.00 6.34 0.33
C ARG A 292 18.12 7.47 -0.69
N LYS A 293 18.99 7.32 -1.69
CA LYS A 293 19.17 8.33 -2.75
C LYS A 293 17.91 8.49 -3.59
N GLU A 294 17.19 7.41 -3.88
CA GLU A 294 15.93 7.48 -4.61
C GLU A 294 14.84 8.16 -3.79
N TRP A 295 14.77 7.86 -2.49
CA TRP A 295 13.88 8.58 -1.56
C TRP A 295 14.19 10.07 -1.47
N GLU A 296 15.46 10.43 -1.33
CA GLU A 296 15.90 11.83 -1.33
C GLU A 296 15.48 12.55 -2.63
N ARG A 297 15.59 11.88 -3.77
CA ARG A 297 15.17 12.42 -5.08
C ARG A 297 13.67 12.72 -5.11
N VAL A 298 12.81 11.78 -4.71
CA VAL A 298 11.35 11.97 -4.81
C VAL A 298 10.81 12.91 -3.72
N LEU A 299 11.35 12.86 -2.50
CA LEU A 299 10.93 13.74 -1.40
C LEU A 299 11.37 15.18 -1.62
N SER A 300 12.44 15.40 -2.39
CA SER A 300 12.87 16.74 -2.81
C SER A 300 11.94 17.40 -3.85
N SER A 301 10.89 16.71 -4.31
CA SER A 301 9.90 17.30 -5.23
C SER A 301 9.12 18.45 -4.57
N ILE A 302 9.00 18.44 -3.25
CA ILE A 302 8.44 19.54 -2.46
C ILE A 302 9.38 19.85 -1.30
N VAL A 303 9.95 21.05 -1.30
CA VAL A 303 10.80 21.54 -0.22
C VAL A 303 9.99 22.52 0.63
N VAL A 304 9.80 22.18 1.91
CA VAL A 304 9.14 23.07 2.88
C VAL A 304 10.16 23.83 3.73
N GLU A 305 9.88 25.09 4.03
CA GLU A 305 10.69 25.94 4.91
C GLU A 305 9.86 26.41 6.12
N GLY A 306 10.52 26.52 7.29
CA GLY A 306 9.85 26.87 8.54
C GLY A 306 9.26 25.65 9.28
N GLY A 307 8.38 25.91 10.24
CA GLY A 307 7.84 24.88 11.14
C GLY A 307 8.85 24.31 12.13
N SER A 308 8.34 23.54 13.08
CA SER A 308 9.10 22.70 14.00
C SER A 308 9.64 21.45 13.32
N ALA A 309 10.62 20.78 13.94
CA ALA A 309 11.14 19.51 13.43
C ALA A 309 10.06 18.41 13.36
N ASP A 310 9.08 18.46 14.27
CA ASP A 310 7.95 17.50 14.30
C ASP A 310 6.97 17.76 13.14
N GLU A 311 6.71 19.02 12.79
CA GLU A 311 5.90 19.36 11.62
C GLU A 311 6.59 18.93 10.31
N GLN A 312 7.91 19.11 10.21
CA GLN A 312 8.66 18.61 9.05
C GLN A 312 8.69 17.08 9.00
N ARG A 313 8.81 16.40 10.15
CA ARG A 313 8.66 14.94 10.24
C ARG A 313 7.30 14.48 9.74
N ASN A 314 6.22 15.11 10.21
CA ASN A 314 4.86 14.78 9.76
C ASN A 314 4.70 14.98 8.25
N PHE A 315 5.18 16.10 7.72
CA PHE A 315 5.09 16.40 6.29
C PHE A 315 5.85 15.39 5.43
N TYR A 316 7.13 15.17 5.70
CA TYR A 316 7.94 14.27 4.87
C TYR A 316 7.58 12.79 5.07
N THR A 317 7.07 12.41 6.24
CA THR A 317 6.53 11.06 6.46
C THR A 317 5.21 10.85 5.72
N ALA A 318 4.32 11.86 5.67
CA ALA A 318 3.13 11.79 4.83
C ALA A 318 3.47 11.72 3.34
N MET A 319 4.49 12.48 2.88
CA MET A 319 5.00 12.37 1.51
C MET A 319 5.61 10.99 1.21
N TYR A 320 6.32 10.40 2.18
CA TYR A 320 6.80 9.02 2.08
C TYR A 320 5.64 8.04 1.89
N HIS A 321 4.59 8.08 2.73
CA HIS A 321 3.41 7.23 2.58
C HIS A 321 2.66 7.48 1.26
N ALA A 322 2.65 8.71 0.74
CA ALA A 322 2.08 9.01 -0.57
C ALA A 322 2.88 8.42 -1.75
N MET A 323 4.05 7.84 -1.50
CA MET A 323 4.93 7.32 -2.55
C MET A 323 5.25 5.82 -2.39
N VAL A 324 4.68 5.12 -1.41
CA VAL A 324 4.85 3.66 -1.28
C VAL A 324 3.87 2.85 -2.15
N VAL A 325 2.77 3.47 -2.60
CA VAL A 325 1.75 2.92 -3.51
C VAL A 325 1.40 3.95 -4.60
N PRO A 326 0.98 3.54 -5.82
CA PRO A 326 0.69 2.19 -6.29
C PRO A 326 1.96 1.33 -6.46
N ASN A 327 1.79 0.01 -6.57
CA ASN A 327 2.91 -0.91 -6.66
C ASN A 327 3.20 -1.31 -8.11
N THR A 328 4.48 -1.31 -8.47
CA THR A 328 4.94 -1.88 -9.74
C THR A 328 4.59 -3.37 -9.79
N VAL A 329 3.98 -3.83 -10.89
CA VAL A 329 3.62 -5.24 -11.11
C VAL A 329 4.24 -5.85 -12.38
N SER A 330 4.88 -5.02 -13.21
CA SER A 330 5.66 -5.48 -14.37
C SER A 330 7.11 -5.77 -14.02
N ASP A 331 7.66 -6.84 -14.58
CA ASP A 331 9.06 -7.25 -14.48
C ASP A 331 9.99 -6.33 -15.30
N VAL A 332 11.32 -6.46 -15.11
CA VAL A 332 12.31 -5.63 -15.83
C VAL A 332 12.32 -5.84 -17.34
N ASN A 333 11.84 -7.00 -17.81
CA ASN A 333 11.66 -7.29 -19.23
C ASN A 333 10.36 -6.69 -19.81
N GLY A 334 9.50 -6.10 -18.96
CA GLY A 334 8.22 -5.52 -19.32
C GLY A 334 7.05 -6.51 -19.33
N GLU A 335 7.26 -7.79 -19.01
CA GLU A 335 6.16 -8.74 -18.83
C GLU A 335 5.38 -8.44 -17.54
N TYR A 336 4.09 -8.70 -17.56
CA TYR A 336 3.20 -8.56 -16.40
C TYR A 336 1.99 -9.48 -16.54
N ARG A 337 1.33 -9.80 -15.42
CA ARG A 337 0.10 -10.60 -15.44
C ARG A 337 -1.12 -9.68 -15.55
N ARG A 338 -1.95 -9.91 -16.56
CA ARG A 338 -3.19 -9.16 -16.82
C ARG A 338 -4.35 -9.71 -15.98
N HIS A 339 -5.44 -8.95 -15.89
CA HIS A 339 -6.64 -9.35 -15.13
C HIS A 339 -7.38 -10.58 -15.70
N ASN A 340 -7.12 -10.94 -16.96
CA ASN A 340 -7.60 -12.18 -17.56
C ASN A 340 -6.59 -13.35 -17.44
N MET A 341 -5.59 -13.21 -16.55
CA MET A 341 -4.49 -14.14 -16.27
C MET A 341 -3.50 -14.38 -17.42
N GLN A 342 -3.68 -13.75 -18.58
CA GLN A 342 -2.69 -13.77 -19.66
C GLN A 342 -1.48 -12.92 -19.31
N ILE A 343 -0.34 -13.21 -19.94
CA ILE A 343 0.87 -12.40 -19.79
C ILE A 343 0.83 -11.28 -20.84
N GLY A 344 0.90 -10.04 -20.37
CA GLY A 344 1.05 -8.84 -21.19
C GLY A 344 2.52 -8.47 -21.36
N GLN A 345 2.80 -7.56 -22.29
CA GLN A 345 4.14 -7.05 -22.56
C GLN A 345 4.09 -5.53 -22.73
N LEU A 346 4.83 -4.80 -21.90
CA LEU A 346 4.95 -3.36 -21.99
C LEU A 346 5.95 -2.91 -23.06
N PRO A 347 5.73 -1.72 -23.65
CA PRO A 347 6.78 -1.00 -24.36
C PRO A 347 7.98 -0.71 -23.44
N LYS A 348 9.17 -0.60 -24.03
CA LYS A 348 10.40 -0.31 -23.27
C LYS A 348 10.28 1.02 -22.50
N GLY A 349 10.63 1.00 -21.22
CA GLY A 349 10.65 2.18 -20.35
C GLY A 349 9.28 2.55 -19.76
N LYS A 350 8.25 1.71 -19.96
CA LYS A 350 6.96 1.82 -19.29
C LYS A 350 6.87 0.88 -18.11
N VAL A 351 6.03 1.23 -17.14
CA VAL A 351 5.78 0.44 -15.95
C VAL A 351 4.27 0.17 -15.83
N HIS A 352 3.90 -1.05 -15.48
CA HIS A 352 2.52 -1.40 -15.15
C HIS A 352 2.37 -1.40 -13.64
N TYR A 353 1.28 -0.81 -13.16
CA TYR A 353 0.99 -0.62 -11.75
C TYR A 353 -0.33 -1.30 -11.37
N SER A 354 -0.44 -1.69 -10.10
CA SER A 354 -1.66 -2.16 -9.44
C SER A 354 -1.77 -1.51 -8.05
N THR A 355 -2.69 -2.01 -7.20
CA THR A 355 -2.96 -1.46 -5.87
C THR A 355 -3.53 -0.05 -5.96
N PHE A 356 -4.64 0.09 -6.68
CA PHE A 356 -5.30 1.39 -6.86
C PHE A 356 -6.51 1.50 -5.92
N SER A 357 -6.33 2.14 -4.77
CA SER A 357 -7.42 2.41 -3.80
C SER A 357 -8.25 3.61 -4.26
N LEU A 358 -8.98 3.45 -5.37
CA LEU A 358 -9.51 4.59 -6.12
C LEU A 358 -10.60 5.36 -5.38
N TRP A 359 -11.35 4.73 -4.48
CA TRP A 359 -12.34 5.41 -3.64
C TRP A 359 -11.73 6.45 -2.69
N ASP A 360 -10.49 6.23 -2.25
CA ASP A 360 -9.76 7.18 -1.39
C ASP A 360 -8.92 8.14 -2.23
N THR A 361 -8.14 7.56 -3.15
CA THR A 361 -7.02 8.25 -3.79
C THR A 361 -7.46 9.33 -4.78
N PHE A 362 -8.64 9.20 -5.40
CA PHE A 362 -9.16 10.22 -6.32
C PHE A 362 -9.34 11.59 -5.66
N ARG A 363 -9.57 11.61 -4.34
CA ARG A 363 -9.94 12.80 -3.56
C ARG A 363 -8.79 13.80 -3.41
N ALA A 364 -7.57 13.30 -3.24
CA ALA A 364 -6.40 14.14 -2.97
C ALA A 364 -5.08 13.57 -3.51
N TRP A 365 -4.87 12.26 -3.42
CA TRP A 365 -3.62 11.63 -3.85
C TRP A 365 -3.40 11.72 -5.36
N ASN A 366 -4.40 11.33 -6.17
CA ASN A 366 -4.31 11.47 -7.63
C ASN A 366 -4.15 12.94 -8.05
N PRO A 367 -4.91 13.91 -7.51
CA PRO A 367 -4.66 15.33 -7.72
C PRO A 367 -3.22 15.76 -7.39
N LEU A 368 -2.64 15.29 -6.28
CA LEU A 368 -1.24 15.57 -5.94
C LEU A 368 -0.28 15.04 -7.01
N MET A 369 -0.48 13.79 -7.48
CA MET A 369 0.37 13.21 -8.52
C MET A 369 0.32 13.98 -9.83
N THR A 370 -0.81 14.61 -10.19
CA THR A 370 -0.86 15.49 -11.37
C THR A 370 0.07 16.71 -11.27
N LEU A 371 0.46 17.10 -10.05
CA LEU A 371 1.36 18.23 -9.80
C LEU A 371 2.83 17.81 -9.79
N ILE A 372 3.14 16.59 -9.31
CA ILE A 372 4.51 16.19 -9.00
C ILE A 372 5.06 15.05 -9.87
N ASP A 373 4.21 14.22 -10.48
CA ASP A 373 4.65 13.10 -11.31
C ASP A 373 3.66 12.76 -12.45
N THR A 374 3.73 13.54 -13.53
CA THR A 374 2.91 13.30 -14.72
C THR A 374 3.26 12.00 -15.46
N THR A 375 4.45 11.42 -15.22
CA THR A 375 4.83 10.15 -15.85
C THR A 375 4.07 9.01 -15.19
N LEU A 376 4.07 8.98 -13.85
CA LEU A 376 3.27 8.05 -13.06
C LEU A 376 1.79 8.15 -13.44
N VAL A 377 1.23 9.35 -13.55
CA VAL A 377 -0.19 9.53 -13.93
C VAL A 377 -0.50 8.87 -15.28
N ASN A 378 0.36 9.03 -16.30
CA ASN A 378 0.15 8.37 -17.58
C ASN A 378 0.27 6.85 -17.49
N ASP A 379 1.25 6.34 -16.75
CA ASP A 379 1.46 4.90 -16.61
C ASP A 379 0.34 4.22 -15.78
N MET A 380 -0.23 4.93 -14.81
CA MET A 380 -1.46 4.53 -14.12
C MET A 380 -2.64 4.44 -15.09
N ILE A 381 -2.88 5.48 -15.90
CA ILE A 381 -4.01 5.47 -16.84
C ILE A 381 -3.83 4.38 -17.91
N HIS A 382 -2.61 4.13 -18.39
CA HIS A 382 -2.35 2.97 -19.23
C HIS A 382 -2.69 1.65 -18.54
N SER A 383 -2.38 1.54 -17.24
CA SER A 383 -2.74 0.37 -16.45
C SER A 383 -4.26 0.23 -16.33
N PHE A 384 -5.01 1.32 -16.13
CA PHE A 384 -6.48 1.29 -16.11
C PHE A 384 -7.07 0.81 -17.44
N LEU A 385 -6.51 1.27 -18.57
CA LEU A 385 -6.97 0.87 -19.90
C LEU A 385 -6.62 -0.57 -20.23
N ASP A 386 -5.50 -1.10 -19.73
CA ASP A 386 -5.17 -2.53 -19.84
C ASP A 386 -6.13 -3.39 -19.02
N ILE A 387 -6.47 -2.96 -17.79
CA ILE A 387 -7.47 -3.61 -16.95
C ILE A 387 -8.81 -3.64 -17.68
N TYR A 388 -9.26 -2.49 -18.22
CA TYR A 388 -10.48 -2.40 -19.02
C TYR A 388 -10.48 -3.37 -20.21
N ASP A 389 -9.37 -3.50 -20.96
CA ASP A 389 -9.28 -4.47 -22.05
C ASP A 389 -9.42 -5.92 -21.60
N ALA A 390 -8.94 -6.23 -20.39
CA ALA A 390 -8.92 -7.59 -19.86
C ALA A 390 -10.23 -7.97 -19.15
N SER A 391 -10.86 -7.04 -18.43
CA SER A 391 -12.05 -7.28 -17.59
C SER A 391 -13.35 -6.74 -18.21
N GLY A 392 -13.25 -5.76 -19.10
CA GLY A 392 -14.38 -5.03 -19.69
C GLY A 392 -14.93 -3.88 -18.84
N GLU A 393 -14.29 -3.54 -17.72
CA GLU A 393 -14.65 -2.43 -16.83
C GLU A 393 -13.37 -1.76 -16.30
N LEU A 394 -13.37 -0.44 -16.14
CA LEU A 394 -12.26 0.28 -15.48
C LEU A 394 -12.10 -0.22 -14.03
N PRO A 395 -10.88 -0.14 -13.48
CA PRO A 395 -10.62 -0.59 -12.12
C PRO A 395 -11.48 0.13 -11.08
N ILE A 396 -11.90 -0.62 -10.05
CA ILE A 396 -12.55 -0.10 -8.84
C ILE A 396 -11.54 -0.17 -7.68
N TRP A 397 -11.05 -1.37 -7.35
CA TRP A 397 -9.91 -1.64 -6.46
C TRP A 397 -9.10 -2.85 -6.97
N PRO A 398 -8.22 -2.67 -7.95
CA PRO A 398 -7.38 -3.75 -8.40
C PRO A 398 -6.24 -3.98 -7.40
N LEU A 399 -5.98 -5.26 -7.15
CA LEU A 399 -4.86 -5.75 -6.37
C LEU A 399 -4.19 -6.89 -7.12
N SER A 400 -2.86 -6.84 -7.23
CA SER A 400 -2.10 -7.80 -8.04
C SER A 400 -2.67 -7.83 -9.47
N ALA A 401 -3.07 -9.00 -9.97
CA ALA A 401 -3.73 -9.18 -11.26
C ALA A 401 -5.24 -9.46 -11.14
N GLY A 402 -5.90 -8.99 -10.08
CA GLY A 402 -7.33 -9.18 -9.85
C GLY A 402 -8.04 -7.90 -9.41
N GLU A 403 -9.37 -7.95 -9.41
CA GLU A 403 -10.26 -6.86 -8.97
C GLU A 403 -10.99 -7.30 -7.70
N THR A 404 -11.00 -6.46 -6.66
CA THR A 404 -11.71 -6.75 -5.40
C THR A 404 -13.14 -6.22 -5.38
N GLU A 405 -13.45 -5.29 -6.28
CA GLU A 405 -14.72 -4.54 -6.37
C GLU A 405 -14.96 -3.55 -5.20
N THR A 406 -13.89 -3.15 -4.49
CA THR A 406 -13.90 -2.23 -3.33
C THR A 406 -13.71 -0.75 -3.72
N MET A 407 -14.39 0.25 -3.20
CA MET A 407 -15.55 0.26 -2.33
C MET A 407 -16.81 0.41 -3.20
N ILE A 408 -17.17 1.65 -3.52
CA ILE A 408 -18.29 2.05 -4.36
C ILE A 408 -17.76 3.05 -5.41
N GLY A 409 -18.64 3.56 -6.27
CA GLY A 409 -18.22 4.49 -7.33
C GLY A 409 -17.51 3.80 -8.49
N TYR A 410 -17.13 4.60 -9.50
CA TYR A 410 -16.28 4.18 -10.61
C TYR A 410 -15.18 5.24 -10.82
N HIS A 411 -14.50 5.59 -9.73
CA HIS A 411 -13.62 6.76 -9.60
C HIS A 411 -12.39 6.79 -10.50
N ALA A 412 -12.05 5.70 -11.20
CA ALA A 412 -11.10 5.75 -12.32
C ALA A 412 -11.47 6.86 -13.32
N VAL A 413 -12.77 7.14 -13.52
CA VAL A 413 -13.22 8.21 -14.42
C VAL A 413 -12.81 9.60 -13.93
N SER A 414 -12.80 9.83 -12.62
CA SER A 414 -12.32 11.08 -12.01
C SER A 414 -10.85 11.28 -12.29
N VAL A 415 -10.04 10.24 -12.11
CA VAL A 415 -8.57 10.30 -12.32
C VAL A 415 -8.24 10.57 -13.79
N ILE A 416 -8.92 9.90 -14.71
CA ILE A 416 -8.74 10.09 -16.16
C ILE A 416 -9.15 11.51 -16.58
N ALA A 417 -10.32 11.98 -16.12
CA ALA A 417 -10.81 13.31 -16.45
C ALA A 417 -9.88 14.41 -15.89
N ASP A 418 -9.42 14.29 -14.65
CA ASP A 418 -8.51 15.25 -14.03
C ASP A 418 -7.19 15.35 -14.82
N ALA A 419 -6.58 14.22 -15.18
CA ALA A 419 -5.39 14.18 -16.02
C ALA A 419 -5.63 14.85 -17.39
N TYR A 420 -6.72 14.49 -18.07
CA TYR A 420 -7.04 15.00 -19.40
C TYR A 420 -7.27 16.53 -19.39
N LEU A 421 -8.04 17.04 -18.43
CA LEU A 421 -8.35 18.46 -18.28
C LEU A 421 -7.13 19.29 -17.89
N LYS A 422 -6.16 18.70 -17.16
CA LYS A 422 -4.87 19.31 -16.84
C LYS A 422 -3.82 19.20 -17.96
N GLY A 423 -4.17 18.61 -19.11
CA GLY A 423 -3.28 18.48 -20.26
C GLY A 423 -2.33 17.28 -20.19
N ILE A 424 -2.49 16.39 -19.22
CA ILE A 424 -1.77 15.12 -19.12
C ILE A 424 -2.53 14.11 -19.99
N ARG A 425 -2.16 14.02 -21.27
CA ARG A 425 -2.91 13.28 -22.31
C ARG A 425 -2.06 12.22 -23.01
N GLY A 426 -1.10 11.62 -22.31
CA GLY A 426 -0.14 10.66 -22.86
C GLY A 426 -0.69 9.24 -23.04
N PHE A 427 -2.00 9.10 -23.21
CA PHE A 427 -2.77 7.86 -23.32
C PHE A 427 -3.84 7.98 -24.44
N ASP A 428 -4.49 6.88 -24.80
CA ASP A 428 -5.58 6.89 -25.79
C ASP A 428 -6.84 7.52 -25.21
N VAL A 429 -7.07 8.80 -25.53
CA VAL A 429 -8.14 9.61 -24.94
C VAL A 429 -9.53 9.22 -25.44
N GLU A 430 -9.64 8.68 -26.66
CA GLU A 430 -10.93 8.21 -27.20
C GLU A 430 -11.34 6.92 -26.53
N LYS A 431 -10.40 5.97 -26.43
CA LYS A 431 -10.60 4.74 -25.67
C LYS A 431 -10.88 5.01 -24.19
N ALA A 432 -10.21 5.99 -23.60
CA ALA A 432 -10.45 6.37 -22.22
C ALA A 432 -11.89 6.88 -22.01
N LEU A 433 -12.39 7.76 -22.87
CA LEU A 433 -13.79 8.20 -22.79
C LEU A 433 -14.78 7.04 -23.00
N GLU A 434 -14.49 6.13 -23.93
CA GLU A 434 -15.28 4.90 -24.11
C GLU A 434 -15.31 4.05 -22.84
N ALA A 435 -14.14 3.75 -22.26
CA ALA A 435 -14.01 2.95 -21.05
C ALA A 435 -14.74 3.60 -19.85
N MET A 436 -14.66 4.92 -19.72
CA MET A 436 -15.39 5.68 -18.70
C MET A 436 -16.91 5.50 -18.85
N MET A 437 -17.42 5.61 -20.07
CA MET A 437 -18.85 5.42 -20.33
C MET A 437 -19.30 4.00 -20.03
N VAL A 438 -18.57 2.99 -20.53
CA VAL A 438 -18.90 1.57 -20.31
C VAL A 438 -18.92 1.23 -18.82
N SER A 439 -17.95 1.72 -18.06
CA SER A 439 -17.85 1.44 -16.62
C SER A 439 -18.99 2.08 -15.83
N SER A 440 -19.39 3.31 -16.20
CA SER A 440 -20.53 3.98 -15.57
C SER A 440 -21.85 3.20 -15.72
N GLU A 441 -21.97 2.36 -16.76
CA GLU A 441 -23.18 1.58 -17.05
C GLU A 441 -23.14 0.14 -16.53
N LYS A 442 -21.96 -0.36 -16.11
CA LYS A 442 -21.77 -1.75 -15.67
C LYS A 442 -21.74 -1.95 -14.16
N ASN A 443 -21.32 -0.94 -13.40
CA ASN A 443 -21.04 -1.12 -11.98
C ASN A 443 -22.22 -1.74 -11.20
N LYS A 444 -21.92 -2.85 -10.52
CA LYS A 444 -22.90 -3.74 -9.87
C LYS A 444 -23.54 -3.14 -8.61
N LYS A 445 -23.01 -2.02 -8.10
CA LYS A 445 -23.51 -1.30 -6.91
C LYS A 445 -24.75 -0.44 -7.19
N GLY A 446 -25.29 -0.48 -8.40
CA GLY A 446 -26.64 0.03 -8.70
C GLY A 446 -26.76 0.91 -9.93
N SER A 447 -25.78 0.88 -10.85
CA SER A 447 -25.82 1.69 -12.08
C SER A 447 -27.07 1.44 -12.91
N ASP A 448 -27.57 0.20 -12.95
CA ASP A 448 -28.81 -0.18 -13.62
C ASP A 448 -30.04 0.59 -13.09
N TYR A 449 -30.18 0.69 -11.78
CA TYR A 449 -31.25 1.46 -11.14
C TYR A 449 -31.04 2.97 -11.30
N TYR A 450 -29.81 3.44 -11.06
CA TYR A 450 -29.43 4.84 -11.17
C TYR A 450 -29.74 5.41 -12.56
N ILE A 451 -29.37 4.68 -13.62
CA ILE A 451 -29.61 5.10 -15.02
C ILE A 451 -31.10 5.05 -15.35
N LYS A 452 -31.82 4.02 -14.90
CA LYS A 452 -33.21 3.81 -15.28
C LYS A 452 -34.20 4.72 -14.53
N TYR A 453 -33.92 5.01 -13.26
CA TYR A 453 -34.86 5.67 -12.36
C TYR A 453 -34.37 7.02 -11.83
N GLY A 454 -33.11 7.39 -12.07
CA GLY A 454 -32.47 8.56 -11.46
C GLY A 454 -32.07 8.37 -10.01
N PHE A 455 -32.36 7.21 -9.40
CA PHE A 455 -31.93 6.86 -8.05
C PHE A 455 -31.77 5.36 -7.83
N ILE A 456 -31.07 4.99 -6.77
CA ILE A 456 -30.86 3.59 -6.34
C ILE A 456 -31.85 3.28 -5.20
N PRO A 457 -32.77 2.31 -5.36
CA PRO A 457 -33.70 1.96 -4.30
C PRO A 457 -33.02 1.31 -3.07
N SER A 458 -33.11 1.95 -1.92
CA SER A 458 -32.48 1.53 -0.65
C SER A 458 -32.98 0.18 -0.12
N ASN A 459 -34.24 -0.15 -0.42
CA ASN A 459 -34.85 -1.43 -0.07
C ASN A 459 -34.41 -2.58 -0.99
N ILE A 460 -33.65 -2.30 -2.06
CA ILE A 460 -33.13 -3.29 -3.01
C ILE A 460 -31.61 -3.38 -2.87
N LYS A 461 -30.90 -2.26 -2.98
CA LYS A 461 -29.43 -2.18 -2.90
C LYS A 461 -29.01 -1.49 -1.60
N LYS A 462 -27.96 -2.01 -0.97
CA LYS A 462 -27.27 -1.31 0.14
C LYS A 462 -26.49 -0.13 -0.44
N GLU A 463 -26.07 0.79 0.44
CA GLU A 463 -25.19 1.92 0.10
C GLU A 463 -25.80 2.88 -0.94
N SER A 464 -27.14 2.82 -1.09
CA SER A 464 -27.87 3.46 -2.18
C SER A 464 -27.64 4.96 -2.30
N VAL A 465 -27.50 5.67 -1.17
CA VAL A 465 -27.31 7.12 -1.16
C VAL A 465 -25.86 7.45 -1.48
N SER A 466 -24.90 6.79 -0.83
CA SER A 466 -23.47 6.98 -1.09
C SER A 466 -23.12 6.69 -2.55
N CYS A 467 -23.52 5.53 -3.08
CA CYS A 467 -23.32 5.18 -4.49
C CYS A 467 -23.92 6.24 -5.43
N LEU A 468 -25.14 6.71 -5.18
CA LEU A 468 -25.80 7.68 -6.04
C LEU A 468 -25.07 9.03 -6.05
N LEU A 469 -24.69 9.54 -4.88
CA LEU A 469 -23.98 10.82 -4.76
C LEU A 469 -22.60 10.75 -5.43
N GLU A 470 -21.90 9.63 -5.27
CA GLU A 470 -20.60 9.41 -5.90
C GLU A 470 -20.70 9.18 -7.41
N PHE A 471 -21.70 8.43 -7.88
CA PHE A 471 -21.99 8.28 -9.32
C PHE A 471 -22.33 9.62 -9.97
N ALA A 472 -23.07 10.49 -9.28
CA ALA A 472 -23.39 11.83 -9.77
C ALA A 472 -22.13 12.69 -9.98
N TYR A 473 -21.15 12.58 -9.08
CA TYR A 473 -19.84 13.22 -9.25
C TYR A 473 -19.03 12.60 -10.39
N ASP A 474 -18.97 11.27 -10.45
CA ASP A 474 -18.24 10.54 -11.50
C ASP A 474 -18.82 10.85 -12.90
N ASP A 475 -20.14 10.97 -13.02
CA ASP A 475 -20.81 11.39 -14.25
C ASP A 475 -20.45 12.82 -14.66
N TRP A 476 -20.34 13.74 -13.69
CA TRP A 476 -19.86 15.08 -13.96
C TRP A 476 -18.45 15.05 -14.56
N CYS A 477 -17.54 14.21 -14.03
CA CYS A 477 -16.20 14.03 -14.59
C CYS A 477 -16.24 13.59 -16.06
N ILE A 478 -17.09 12.62 -16.40
CA ILE A 478 -17.31 12.18 -17.79
C ILE A 478 -17.83 13.34 -18.65
N ALA A 479 -18.81 14.09 -18.15
CA ALA A 479 -19.37 15.24 -18.85
C ALA A 479 -18.29 16.32 -19.12
N ARG A 480 -17.45 16.64 -18.14
CA ARG A 480 -16.38 17.63 -18.28
C ARG A 480 -15.36 17.23 -19.34
N MET A 481 -14.92 15.97 -19.34
CA MET A 481 -14.00 15.47 -20.36
C MET A 481 -14.65 15.47 -21.74
N ALA A 482 -15.89 14.99 -21.87
CA ALA A 482 -16.64 14.99 -23.12
C ALA A 482 -16.82 16.41 -23.69
N GLN A 483 -17.08 17.41 -22.83
CA GLN A 483 -17.18 18.80 -23.25
C GLN A 483 -15.87 19.31 -23.87
N GLU A 484 -14.74 19.07 -23.20
CA GLU A 484 -13.41 19.47 -23.68
C GLU A 484 -13.02 18.73 -24.98
N MET A 485 -13.52 17.50 -25.18
CA MET A 485 -13.36 16.74 -26.42
C MET A 485 -14.33 17.17 -27.54
N GLY A 486 -15.27 18.09 -27.27
CA GLY A 486 -16.29 18.50 -28.25
C GLY A 486 -17.39 17.45 -28.50
N ARG A 487 -17.56 16.48 -27.60
CA ARG A 487 -18.56 15.40 -27.68
C ARG A 487 -19.87 15.82 -27.02
N LYS A 488 -20.63 16.65 -27.74
CA LYS A 488 -21.81 17.34 -27.21
C LYS A 488 -22.92 16.40 -26.70
N ASP A 489 -23.20 15.32 -27.42
CA ASP A 489 -24.21 14.31 -27.07
C ASP A 489 -23.85 13.58 -25.76
N ILE A 490 -22.58 13.21 -25.60
CA ILE A 490 -22.07 12.59 -24.37
C ILE A 490 -22.11 13.60 -23.23
N TYR A 491 -21.66 14.84 -23.46
CA TYR A 491 -21.74 15.90 -22.45
C TYR A 491 -23.18 16.11 -21.94
N GLU A 492 -24.16 16.26 -22.84
CA GLU A 492 -25.56 16.49 -22.48
C GLU A 492 -26.15 15.33 -21.65
N LYS A 493 -25.88 14.07 -22.05
CA LYS A 493 -26.30 12.88 -21.31
C LYS A 493 -25.76 12.88 -19.88
N TYR A 494 -24.44 13.04 -19.74
CA TYR A 494 -23.78 12.87 -18.44
C TYR A 494 -23.94 14.08 -17.52
N ILE A 495 -24.04 15.30 -18.06
CA ILE A 495 -24.30 16.48 -17.22
C ILE A 495 -25.72 16.44 -16.66
N GLU A 496 -26.71 15.94 -17.40
CA GLU A 496 -28.06 15.70 -16.88
C GLU A 496 -28.04 14.64 -15.79
N ARG A 497 -27.39 13.49 -16.03
CA ARG A 497 -27.31 12.39 -15.06
C ARG A 497 -26.57 12.79 -13.78
N SER A 498 -25.57 13.68 -13.88
CA SER A 498 -24.88 14.26 -12.70
C SER A 498 -25.78 15.01 -11.73
N GLN A 499 -27.02 15.36 -12.13
CA GLN A 499 -28.01 16.03 -11.28
C GLN A 499 -28.87 15.06 -10.47
N ASN A 500 -28.66 13.75 -10.61
CA ASN A 500 -29.47 12.74 -9.94
C ASN A 500 -29.43 12.81 -8.39
N TYR A 501 -28.42 13.47 -7.80
CA TYR A 501 -28.35 13.72 -6.35
C TYR A 501 -29.62 14.39 -5.79
N ILE A 502 -30.31 15.19 -6.62
CA ILE A 502 -31.57 15.86 -6.27
C ILE A 502 -32.67 14.84 -5.92
N HIS A 503 -32.69 13.66 -6.56
CA HIS A 503 -33.77 12.68 -6.38
C HIS A 503 -33.86 12.07 -4.98
N VAL A 504 -32.75 12.10 -4.24
CA VAL A 504 -32.64 11.55 -2.88
C VAL A 504 -32.48 12.63 -1.81
N PHE A 505 -32.59 13.91 -2.16
CA PHE A 505 -32.62 14.98 -1.16
C PHE A 505 -34.03 15.12 -0.56
N ASP A 506 -34.16 14.92 0.75
CA ASP A 506 -35.39 15.15 1.48
C ASP A 506 -35.37 16.54 2.12
N GLY A 507 -36.03 17.50 1.48
CA GLY A 507 -36.13 18.88 1.98
C GLY A 507 -36.81 19.01 3.35
N GLY A 508 -37.58 18.02 3.80
CA GLY A 508 -38.19 18.03 5.13
C GLY A 508 -37.19 17.77 6.27
N SER A 509 -36.17 16.94 6.02
CA SER A 509 -35.10 16.64 6.99
C SER A 509 -33.80 17.41 6.71
N GLY A 510 -33.59 17.87 5.47
CA GLY A 510 -32.34 18.51 5.04
C GLY A 510 -31.18 17.51 4.90
N PHE A 511 -31.49 16.26 4.56
CA PHE A 511 -30.52 15.18 4.33
C PHE A 511 -30.80 14.47 3.00
N PHE A 512 -29.74 13.89 2.44
CA PHE A 512 -29.89 12.84 1.43
C PHE A 512 -30.33 11.55 2.12
N ARG A 513 -31.46 10.97 1.72
CA ARG A 513 -32.08 9.83 2.40
C ARG A 513 -32.29 8.64 1.47
N GLY A 514 -32.23 7.44 2.04
CA GLY A 514 -32.63 6.21 1.36
C GLY A 514 -34.06 6.33 0.84
N LYS A 515 -34.23 6.11 -0.46
CA LYS A 515 -35.51 6.17 -1.15
C LYS A 515 -35.87 4.78 -1.65
N ARG A 516 -37.09 4.35 -1.35
CA ARG A 516 -37.62 3.05 -1.75
C ARG A 516 -38.09 3.06 -3.19
N MET A 517 -38.19 1.86 -3.78
CA MET A 517 -38.65 1.69 -5.16
C MET A 517 -40.06 2.23 -5.42
N ASP A 518 -40.90 2.31 -4.38
CA ASP A 518 -42.25 2.90 -4.44
C ASP A 518 -42.26 4.45 -4.35
N GLY A 519 -41.08 5.07 -4.24
CA GLY A 519 -40.88 6.51 -4.14
C GLY A 519 -40.90 7.07 -2.71
N ASN A 520 -41.24 6.27 -1.70
CA ASN A 520 -41.25 6.70 -0.31
C ASN A 520 -39.85 6.75 0.30
N TRP A 521 -39.63 7.60 1.30
CA TRP A 521 -38.41 7.58 2.10
C TRP A 521 -38.36 6.36 3.03
N GLU A 522 -37.16 5.86 3.33
CA GLU A 522 -36.97 4.88 4.40
C GLU A 522 -37.38 5.47 5.76
N THR A 523 -38.04 4.65 6.57
CA THR A 523 -38.53 5.01 7.90
C THR A 523 -38.38 3.83 8.87
N PRO A 524 -37.95 4.06 10.13
CA PRO A 524 -37.52 5.35 10.69
C PRO A 524 -36.23 5.88 10.05
N PHE A 525 -35.95 7.17 10.22
CA PHE A 525 -34.69 7.79 9.79
C PHE A 525 -33.94 8.33 10.99
N ASN A 526 -32.71 7.86 11.17
CA ASN A 526 -31.78 8.35 12.18
C ASN A 526 -30.50 8.83 11.47
N PRO A 527 -30.16 10.14 11.51
CA PRO A 527 -29.00 10.64 10.81
C PRO A 527 -27.67 10.29 11.49
N PHE A 528 -27.68 9.74 12.71
CA PHE A 528 -26.50 9.34 13.49
C PHE A 528 -26.20 7.84 13.42
N GLU A 529 -27.10 7.05 12.84
CA GLU A 529 -26.88 5.62 12.69
C GLU A 529 -25.99 5.34 11.47
N VAL A 530 -25.18 4.30 11.58
CA VAL A 530 -24.55 3.75 10.38
C VAL A 530 -25.60 2.94 9.62
N GLY A 531 -26.31 3.66 8.76
CA GLY A 531 -27.48 3.16 8.07
C GLY A 531 -27.12 2.31 6.85
N ARG A 532 -28.05 1.44 6.45
CA ARG A 532 -27.93 0.61 5.23
C ARG A 532 -27.67 1.42 3.95
N ALA A 533 -28.07 2.70 3.92
CA ALA A 533 -28.02 3.55 2.75
C ALA A 533 -26.67 4.24 2.52
N TYR A 534 -25.75 4.18 3.49
CA TYR A 534 -24.47 4.88 3.45
C TYR A 534 -23.30 3.89 3.55
N THR A 535 -22.19 4.20 2.88
CA THR A 535 -20.93 3.43 2.95
C THR A 535 -20.06 4.00 4.04
N GLU A 536 -19.78 3.21 5.09
CA GLU A 536 -18.86 3.56 6.18
C GLU A 536 -19.11 4.94 6.80
N ALA A 537 -20.38 5.33 6.88
CA ALA A 537 -20.75 6.67 7.28
C ALA A 537 -22.19 6.75 7.78
N THR A 538 -22.46 7.87 8.43
CA THR A 538 -23.81 8.32 8.77
C THR A 538 -24.34 9.30 7.72
N ALA A 539 -25.63 9.65 7.81
CA ALA A 539 -26.23 10.66 6.95
C ALA A 539 -25.56 12.03 7.11
N TRP A 540 -25.03 12.33 8.30
CA TRP A 540 -24.29 13.57 8.58
C TRP A 540 -23.01 13.69 7.77
N GLN A 541 -22.24 12.61 7.66
CA GLN A 541 -20.95 12.61 6.97
C GLN A 541 -21.12 12.71 5.44
N TYR A 542 -22.14 12.07 4.86
CA TYR A 542 -22.44 12.19 3.43
C TYR A 542 -23.24 13.44 3.04
N ARG A 543 -23.70 14.23 4.03
CA ARG A 543 -24.65 15.34 3.83
C ARG A 543 -24.19 16.39 2.81
N PHE A 544 -22.88 16.52 2.61
CA PHE A 544 -22.29 17.54 1.75
C PHE A 544 -21.51 16.98 0.55
N PHE A 545 -21.68 15.69 0.24
CA PHE A 545 -20.99 15.06 -0.89
C PHE A 545 -21.67 15.37 -2.25
N VAL A 546 -21.60 16.64 -2.66
CA VAL A 546 -21.98 17.12 -4.01
C VAL A 546 -20.92 18.13 -4.49
N PRO A 547 -19.64 17.71 -4.62
CA PRO A 547 -18.54 18.65 -4.87
C PRO A 547 -18.61 19.29 -6.27
N HIS A 548 -19.27 18.64 -7.23
CA HIS A 548 -19.43 19.14 -8.60
C HIS A 548 -20.47 20.26 -8.74
N ASP A 549 -21.39 20.39 -7.78
CA ASP A 549 -22.49 21.35 -7.83
C ASP A 549 -22.89 21.92 -6.46
N VAL A 550 -21.93 22.63 -5.84
CA VAL A 550 -22.16 23.32 -4.56
C VAL A 550 -23.29 24.35 -4.67
N ASN A 551 -23.49 24.98 -5.83
CA ASN A 551 -24.56 25.95 -6.02
C ASN A 551 -25.95 25.30 -6.04
N GLY A 552 -26.10 24.14 -6.68
CA GLY A 552 -27.31 23.33 -6.62
C GLY A 552 -27.60 22.87 -5.18
N MET A 553 -26.58 22.45 -4.45
CA MET A 553 -26.72 22.12 -3.02
C MET A 553 -27.18 23.33 -2.18
N VAL A 554 -26.61 24.53 -2.41
CA VAL A 554 -27.08 25.75 -1.74
C VAL A 554 -28.57 25.99 -1.98
N GLN A 555 -29.08 25.72 -3.19
CA GLN A 555 -30.50 25.85 -3.50
C GLN A 555 -31.36 24.80 -2.79
N LEU A 556 -30.93 23.53 -2.77
CA LEU A 556 -31.63 22.45 -2.06
C LEU A 556 -31.80 22.75 -0.57
N PHE A 557 -30.79 23.36 0.06
CA PHE A 557 -30.81 23.68 1.48
C PHE A 557 -31.61 24.95 1.83
N GLY A 558 -32.27 25.60 0.88
CA GLY A 558 -33.08 26.81 1.14
C GLY A 558 -32.38 28.14 0.83
N GLY A 559 -31.17 28.08 0.24
CA GLY A 559 -30.37 29.25 -0.11
C GLY A 559 -29.15 29.43 0.79
N LYS A 560 -28.40 30.51 0.55
CA LYS A 560 -27.07 30.72 1.16
C LYS A 560 -27.09 30.75 2.69
N GLY A 561 -28.09 31.39 3.30
CA GLY A 561 -28.19 31.51 4.76
C GLY A 561 -28.37 30.14 5.42
N ASP A 562 -29.35 29.38 4.95
CA ASP A 562 -29.68 28.06 5.50
C ASP A 562 -28.57 27.03 5.23
N PHE A 563 -27.91 27.13 4.07
CA PHE A 563 -26.74 26.28 3.78
C PHE A 563 -25.56 26.55 4.72
N ILE A 564 -25.27 27.81 5.06
CA ILE A 564 -24.23 28.15 6.05
C ILE A 564 -24.60 27.57 7.42
N ALA A 565 -25.85 27.74 7.86
CA ALA A 565 -26.31 27.16 9.12
C ALA A 565 -26.22 25.62 9.12
N ALA A 566 -26.50 24.98 7.98
CA ALA A 566 -26.31 23.54 7.83
C ALA A 566 -24.84 23.12 7.90
N LEU A 567 -23.92 23.88 7.31
CA LEU A 567 -22.48 23.64 7.45
C LEU A 567 -22.03 23.80 8.91
N ASP A 568 -22.45 24.85 9.60
CA ASP A 568 -22.11 25.03 11.02
C ASP A 568 -22.61 23.83 11.86
N SER A 569 -23.77 23.27 11.52
CA SER A 569 -24.36 22.18 12.27
C SER A 569 -23.52 20.90 12.32
N ILE A 570 -22.70 20.59 11.30
CA ILE A 570 -21.86 19.38 11.31
C ILE A 570 -20.75 19.46 12.38
N PHE A 571 -20.26 20.66 12.68
CA PHE A 571 -19.21 20.89 13.68
C PHE A 571 -19.76 20.99 15.11
N THR A 572 -21.08 21.04 15.26
CA THR A 572 -21.77 21.08 16.56
C THR A 572 -22.65 19.85 16.83
N ALA A 573 -22.83 18.99 15.83
CA ALA A 573 -23.59 17.75 15.95
C ALA A 573 -22.87 16.78 16.92
N ASP A 574 -23.65 15.91 17.56
CA ASP A 574 -23.09 14.87 18.43
C ASP A 574 -22.16 13.95 17.61
N SER A 575 -20.93 13.78 18.08
CA SER A 575 -19.93 12.90 17.44
C SER A 575 -20.17 11.42 17.70
N LYS A 576 -21.15 11.08 18.55
CA LYS A 576 -21.56 9.71 18.79
C LYS A 576 -22.20 9.12 17.53
N VAL A 577 -21.58 8.07 17.02
CA VAL A 577 -22.11 7.22 15.96
C VAL A 577 -22.85 6.03 16.58
N GLU A 578 -24.05 5.73 16.10
CA GLU A 578 -24.82 4.56 16.53
C GLU A 578 -24.59 3.39 15.56
N GLY A 579 -23.91 2.35 16.03
CA GLY A 579 -23.59 1.15 15.25
C GLY A 579 -22.24 0.54 15.65
N GLU A 580 -21.93 -0.65 15.12
CA GLU A 580 -20.63 -1.30 15.26
C GLU A 580 -19.99 -1.43 13.87
N LEU A 581 -19.04 -0.56 13.55
CA LEU A 581 -18.17 -0.62 12.38
C LEU A 581 -16.77 -0.20 12.80
N SER A 582 -15.77 -1.06 12.57
CA SER A 582 -14.38 -0.84 12.98
C SER A 582 -13.75 0.37 12.29
N ASP A 583 -14.14 0.63 11.05
CA ASP A 583 -13.57 1.70 10.22
C ASP A 583 -14.12 3.10 10.53
N ILE A 584 -15.21 3.20 11.32
CA ILE A 584 -15.74 4.49 11.75
C ILE A 584 -15.19 4.80 13.13
N THR A 585 -14.16 5.65 13.17
CA THR A 585 -13.69 6.24 14.44
C THR A 585 -14.74 7.22 14.98
N ALA A 586 -15.69 6.71 15.77
CA ALA A 586 -16.37 7.54 16.76
C ALA A 586 -15.36 7.89 17.87
N ASP A 587 -15.35 9.13 18.35
CA ASP A 587 -14.47 9.66 19.41
C ASP A 587 -14.17 8.64 20.54
N ARG A 588 -13.10 7.86 20.38
CA ARG A 588 -12.30 7.32 21.49
C ARG A 588 -11.09 8.21 21.77
N ALA A 589 -11.04 9.39 21.14
CA ALA A 589 -9.98 10.38 21.25
C ALA A 589 -10.39 11.56 22.14
N ILE A 590 -10.69 11.31 23.42
CA ILE A 590 -10.65 12.40 24.42
C ILE A 590 -9.88 11.92 25.65
N CYS A 591 -8.59 12.27 25.65
CA CYS A 591 -7.74 12.63 26.80
C CYS A 591 -7.73 11.67 28.02
N PRO A 592 -6.57 11.11 28.41
CA PRO A 592 -6.47 10.41 29.68
C PRO A 592 -6.76 11.43 30.81
N ARG A 593 -7.95 11.33 31.42
CA ARG A 593 -8.15 11.94 32.73
C ARG A 593 -7.26 11.18 33.70
N LYS A 594 -6.38 11.97 34.33
CA LYS A 594 -5.45 11.65 35.43
C LYS A 594 -5.76 10.41 36.25
#